data_AF-A0A6P2PHN9-F1
#
_entry.id   AF-A0A6P2PHN9-F1
#
_cell.length_a   1.000
_cell.length_b   1.000
_cell.length_c   1.000
_cell.angle_alpha   90.00
_cell.angle_beta   90.00
_cell.angle_gamma   90.00
#
_symmetry.space_group_name_H-M   'P 1'
#
loop_
_entity.id
_entity.type
_entity.pdbx_description
1 polymer ?
#
loop_
_entity_poly.entity_id
_entity_poly.type
_entity_poly.pdbx_seq_one_letter_code
_entity_poly.pdbx_strand_id
1 'polypeptide(L)' 'MSDKQVARALGISDQTARKHRAHLLRKTASPNICALLHTAVCSGWLTDPFPVAKPGSP' A
#
# COMPACT_ATOMS: atom_id res chain seq x y z
N MET A 1 -0.40 8.43 4.09
CA MET A 1 -0.60 7.88 5.44
C MET A 1 0.74 7.52 6.08
N SER A 2 0.94 7.85 7.35
CA SER A 2 2.08 7.39 8.16
C SER A 2 1.75 6.10 8.92
N ASP A 3 2.76 5.38 9.40
CA ASP A 3 2.57 4.10 10.13
C ASP A 3 1.72 4.30 11.39
N LYS A 4 1.80 5.48 12.04
CA LYS A 4 0.96 5.85 13.18
C LYS A 4 -0.51 6.02 12.81
N GLN A 5 -0.79 6.57 11.62
CA GLN A 5 -2.15 6.68 11.11
C GLN A 5 -2.72 5.30 10.77
N VAL A 6 -1.91 4.43 10.18
CA VAL A 6 -2.27 3.03 9.88
C VAL A 6 -2.54 2.25 11.16
N ALA A 7 -1.68 2.39 12.16
CA ALA A 7 -1.83 1.78 13.47
C ALA A 7 -3.14 2.17 14.14
N ARG A 8 -3.45 3.47 14.17
CA ARG A 8 -4.71 3.99 14.70
C ARG A 8 -5.93 3.48 13.94
N ALA A 9 -5.87 3.42 12.60
CA ALA A 9 -6.98 2.95 11.78
C ALA A 9 -7.25 1.45 11.95
N LEU A 10 -6.20 0.66 12.19
CA LEU A 10 -6.29 -0.80 12.33
C LEU A 10 -6.38 -1.28 13.79
N GLY A 11 -6.30 -0.38 14.78
CA GLY A 11 -6.30 -0.74 16.20
C GLY A 11 -5.07 -1.52 16.66
N ILE A 12 -3.92 -1.35 15.99
CA ILE A 12 -2.66 -2.03 16.31
C ILE A 12 -1.62 -1.03 16.83
N SER A 13 -0.51 -1.53 17.40
CA SER A 13 0.59 -0.65 17.81
C SER A 13 1.36 -0.08 16.62
N ASP A 14 1.94 1.12 16.78
CA ASP A 14 2.81 1.76 15.79
C ASP A 14 3.98 0.84 15.37
N GLN A 15 4.55 0.10 16.33
CA GLN A 15 5.65 -0.83 16.07
C GLN A 15 5.19 -2.05 15.25
N THR A 16 3.97 -2.53 15.48
CA THR A 16 3.35 -3.61 14.71
C THR A 16 3.10 -3.17 13.27
N ALA A 17 2.55 -1.97 13.06
CA ALA A 17 2.35 -1.41 11.72
C ALA A 17 3.67 -1.27 10.95
N ARG A 18 4.72 -0.76 11.60
CA ARG A 18 6.08 -0.67 11.03
C ARG A 18 6.63 -2.05 10.63
N LYS A 19 6.48 -3.06 11.50
CA LYS A 19 6.93 -4.44 11.19
C LYS A 19 6.17 -5.03 10.00
N HIS A 20 4.86 -4.84 9.92
CA HIS A 20 4.08 -5.29 8.77
C HIS A 20 4.55 -4.63 7.48
N ARG A 21 4.78 -3.31 7.49
CA ARG A 21 5.33 -2.60 6.33
C ARG A 21 6.67 -3.17 5.89
N ALA A 22 7.61 -3.35 6.81
CA ALA A 22 8.92 -3.93 6.50
C ALA A 22 8.80 -5.35 5.94
N HIS A 23 7.86 -6.15 6.48
CA HIS A 23 7.62 -7.50 6.00
C HIS A 23 7.03 -7.51 4.59
N LEU A 24 6.06 -6.62 4.31
CA LEU A 24 5.49 -6.46 2.97
C LEU A 24 6.55 -6.06 1.96
N LEU A 25 7.36 -5.04 2.26
CA LEU A 25 8.47 -4.60 1.41
C LEU A 25 9.43 -5.75 1.08
N ARG A 26 9.81 -6.54 2.09
CA ARG A 26 10.69 -7.71 1.90
C ARG A 26 10.02 -8.79 1.05
N LYS A 27 8.75 -9.09 1.29
CA LYS A 27 8.01 -10.16 0.59
C LYS A 27 7.79 -9.83 -0.89
N THR A 28 7.66 -8.55 -1.22
CA THR A 28 7.43 -8.08 -2.59
C THR A 28 8.71 -7.60 -3.27
N ALA A 29 9.86 -7.75 -2.62
CA ALA A 29 11.16 -7.21 -3.06
C ALA A 29 11.09 -5.71 -3.42
N SER A 30 10.23 -4.95 -2.73
CA SER A 30 10.02 -3.53 -3.00
C SER A 30 10.97 -2.67 -2.15
N PRO A 31 11.75 -1.76 -2.76
CA PRO A 31 12.74 -0.95 -2.03
C PRO A 31 12.11 0.14 -1.17
N ASN A 32 10.88 0.56 -1.48
CA ASN A 32 10.15 1.58 -0.75
C ASN A 32 8.64 1.38 -0.91
N ILE A 33 7.86 2.19 -0.18
CA ILE A 33 6.40 2.10 -0.17
C ILE A 33 5.77 2.44 -1.53
N CYS A 34 6.36 3.35 -2.30
CA CYS A 34 5.83 3.72 -3.62
C CYS A 34 5.95 2.54 -4.59
N ALA A 35 7.10 1.88 -4.61
CA ALA A 35 7.30 0.65 -5.39
C ALA A 35 6.34 -0.46 -4.94
N LEU A 36 6.14 -0.63 -3.63
CA LEU A 36 5.17 -1.59 -3.09
C LEU A 36 3.73 -1.29 -3.54
N LEU A 37 3.30 -0.03 -3.48
CA LEU A 37 1.98 0.39 -3.94
C LEU A 37 1.81 0.18 -5.44
N HIS A 38 2.81 0.54 -6.25
CA HIS A 38 2.81 0.28 -7.68
C HIS A 38 2.68 -1.20 -7.99
N THR A 39 3.50 -2.05 -7.36
CA THR A 39 3.41 -3.52 -7.50
C THR A 39 2.03 -4.02 -7.10
N ALA A 40 1.48 -3.56 -5.98
CA ALA A 40 0.18 -4.00 -5.50
C ALA A 40 -0.98 -3.63 -6.42
N VAL A 41 -0.92 -2.47 -7.09
CA VAL A 41 -1.90 -2.08 -8.10
C VAL A 41 -1.72 -2.91 -9.38
N CYS A 42 -0.48 -3.04 -9.89
CA CYS A 42 -0.21 -3.85 -11.08
C CYS A 42 -0.53 -5.34 -10.91
N SER A 43 -0.41 -5.86 -9.69
CA SER A 43 -0.77 -7.25 -9.36
C SER A 43 -2.24 -7.45 -9.03
N GLY A 44 -3.05 -6.38 -9.00
CA GLY A 44 -4.48 -6.43 -8.66
C GLY A 44 -4.77 -6.69 -7.18
N TRP A 45 -3.80 -6.54 -6.28
CA TRP A 45 -4.01 -6.67 -4.83
C TRP A 45 -4.73 -5.47 -4.22
N LEU A 46 -4.48 -4.30 -4.80
CA LEU A 46 -5.17 -3.06 -4.48
C LEU A 46 -5.97 -2.61 -5.70
N THR A 47 -7.23 -2.29 -5.47
CA THR A 47 -8.02 -1.52 -6.43
C THR A 47 -7.43 -0.13 -6.51
N ASP A 48 -7.30 0.42 -7.72
CA ASP A 48 -6.78 1.77 -7.94
C ASP A 48 -7.55 2.77 -7.05
N PRO A 49 -6.88 3.41 -6.07
CA PRO A 49 -7.52 4.36 -5.18
C PRO A 49 -7.92 5.65 -5.90
N PHE A 50 -7.39 5.90 -7.09
CA PHE A 50 -7.73 7.04 -7.94
C PHE A 50 -8.04 6.52 -9.34
N PRO A 51 -9.23 5.94 -9.58
CA PRO A 51 -9.59 5.50 -10.91
C PRO A 51 -9.48 6.71 -11.84
N VAL A 52 -8.39 6.78 -12.60
CA VAL A 52 -8.28 7.70 -13.72
C VAL A 52 -9.37 7.24 -14.66
N ALA A 53 -10.44 8.04 -14.75
CA ALA A 53 -11.45 7.84 -15.78
C ALA A 53 -10.68 7.73 -17.10
N LYS A 54 -10.72 6.55 -17.72
CA LYS A 54 -10.03 6.35 -19.01
C LYS A 54 -10.60 7.41 -19.96
N PRO A 55 -9.77 8.31 -20.52
CA PRO A 55 -10.27 9.28 -21.48
C PRO A 55 -10.70 8.50 -22.72
N GLY A 56 -12.01 8.39 -22.92
CA GLY A 56 -12.61 7.65 -24.03
C GLY A 56 -13.23 6.31 -23.62
N SER A 57 -14.37 6.36 -22.96
CA SER A 57 -15.38 5.30 -23.13
C SER A 57 -16.73 5.99 -23.39
N PRO A 58 -17.46 5.53 -24.41
CA PRO A 58 -18.55 6.26 -25.09
C PRO A 58 -19.79 6.50 -24.24
#